data_AF-A0A946HGY2-F1
#
_entry.id   AF-A0A946HGY2-F1
#
_cell.length_a   1.000
_cell.length_b   1.000
_cell.length_c   1.000
_cell.angle_alpha   90.00
_cell.angle_beta   90.00
_cell.angle_gamma   90.00
#
_symmetry.space_group_name_H-M   'P 1'
#
loop_
_entity.id
_entity.type
_entity.pdbx_description
1 polymer ?
#
loop_
_entity_poly.entity_id
_entity_poly.type
_entity_poly.pdbx_seq_one_letter_code
_entity_poly.pdbx_strand_id
1 'polypeptide(L)'
;MKDNVKSEKIRCDACPVMCYIADGNSGACDRYANHAGELVRLDPLTIIQSGHDVVPFLGEGASENWDGDIIKGKRKFVTAVGAGTTYPDYKPAPFIASQEVEGVDMVTVVTEGIFSYCGVKVKIDTDRHIGHERDVVFVDGEPIGHVMTSEYGSKMLSLGGVEHLTGGSKKEGRVTCDALLRLCNREAVTMVIGELEHATEVIVEAGKPPIINGETERLMRVGCGSATIGMFPRQWIGLVDDVVVVDDHITGVLSEHETGKTLDVPASGIKIKGRRSTPGRYFQVAGPGTGWGGTDIDDPLKILGPFNPKVAWEGLRLFMVSTTGEQFGYYELDADLLPQKKDVPEKLAASAQLIAENCEPSVCSVLFMGGAGGSLRAGVTENPVQLTRSVKDALTHVSCGGADAYVWPGGGITVMVDVLD
;
A
#
# COMPACT_ATOMS: atom_id res chain seq x y z
N MET A 1 -63.42 15.76 -13.28
CA MET A 1 -61.96 15.52 -13.32
C MET A 1 -61.65 14.60 -12.15
N LYS A 2 -61.09 13.42 -12.39
CA LYS A 2 -60.57 12.58 -11.30
C LYS A 2 -59.24 13.22 -10.91
N ASP A 3 -59.15 13.76 -9.70
CA ASP A 3 -57.88 14.18 -9.14
C ASP A 3 -56.97 12.94 -9.10
N ASN A 4 -55.92 12.97 -9.93
CA ASN A 4 -54.87 11.97 -9.89
C ASN A 4 -54.17 12.12 -8.54
N VAL A 5 -54.54 11.27 -7.58
CA VAL A 5 -53.77 11.09 -6.35
C VAL A 5 -52.40 10.58 -6.77
N LYS A 6 -51.42 11.51 -6.88
CA LYS A 6 -50.01 11.16 -7.11
C LYS A 6 -49.59 10.22 -5.98
N SER A 7 -49.07 9.03 -6.32
CA SER A 7 -48.76 8.02 -5.31
C SER A 7 -47.60 8.49 -4.43
N GLU A 8 -47.73 8.31 -3.11
CA GLU A 8 -46.70 8.65 -2.12
C GLU A 8 -45.39 7.88 -2.34
N LYS A 9 -45.44 6.77 -3.08
CA LYS A 9 -44.27 5.97 -3.47
C LYS A 9 -44.31 5.67 -4.96
N ILE A 10 -43.17 5.79 -5.61
CA ILE A 10 -42.96 5.35 -7.01
C ILE A 10 -42.08 4.10 -7.02
N ARG A 11 -42.28 3.25 -8.02
CA ARG A 11 -41.35 2.16 -8.32
C ARG A 11 -40.30 2.70 -9.28
N CYS A 12 -39.04 2.73 -8.86
CA CYS A 12 -37.94 3.06 -9.74
C CYS A 12 -37.74 1.93 -10.75
N ASP A 13 -37.60 2.25 -12.04
CA ASP A 13 -37.34 1.30 -13.13
C ASP A 13 -35.96 1.53 -13.78
N ALA A 14 -35.15 2.40 -13.18
CA ALA A 14 -33.81 2.73 -13.65
C ALA A 14 -32.81 1.57 -13.54
N CYS A 15 -33.06 0.57 -12.69
CA CYS A 15 -32.24 -0.64 -12.58
C CYS A 15 -33.07 -1.88 -12.12
N PRO A 16 -32.52 -3.10 -12.21
CA PRO A 16 -33.23 -4.35 -11.88
C PRO A 16 -33.70 -4.48 -10.44
N VAL A 17 -33.09 -3.73 -9.51
CA VAL A 17 -33.49 -3.75 -8.09
C VAL A 17 -34.94 -3.25 -7.93
N MET A 18 -35.37 -2.36 -8.82
CA MET A 18 -36.72 -1.84 -8.89
C MET A 18 -37.30 -1.37 -7.54
N CYS A 19 -36.50 -0.59 -6.79
CA CYS A 19 -36.85 -0.16 -5.45
C CYS A 19 -38.06 0.79 -5.42
N TYR A 20 -38.80 0.78 -4.30
CA TYR A 20 -39.89 1.73 -4.07
C TYR A 20 -39.37 2.95 -3.30
N ILE A 21 -39.58 4.14 -3.87
CA ILE A 21 -39.05 5.40 -3.35
C ILE A 21 -40.21 6.27 -2.87
N ALA A 22 -40.22 6.60 -1.58
CA ALA A 22 -41.21 7.52 -1.02
C ALA A 22 -40.92 8.96 -1.43
N ASP A 23 -41.97 9.78 -1.55
CA ASP A 23 -41.84 11.19 -1.91
C ASP A 23 -40.85 11.92 -0.98
N GLY A 24 -40.01 12.76 -1.57
CA GLY A 24 -38.93 13.48 -0.88
C GLY A 24 -37.73 12.63 -0.44
N ASN A 25 -37.69 11.33 -0.77
CA ASN A 25 -36.58 10.45 -0.42
C ASN A 25 -35.80 9.99 -1.66
N SER A 26 -34.54 9.63 -1.45
CA SER A 26 -33.71 8.91 -2.42
C SER A 26 -34.04 7.41 -2.43
N GLY A 27 -33.82 6.79 -3.58
CA GLY A 27 -33.85 5.33 -3.72
C GLY A 27 -32.59 4.69 -3.16
N ALA A 28 -32.58 3.36 -3.09
CA ALA A 28 -31.49 2.59 -2.47
C ALA A 28 -30.07 2.82 -3.05
N CYS A 29 -29.96 3.46 -4.22
CA CYS A 29 -28.68 3.80 -4.85
C CYS A 29 -28.29 5.26 -4.66
N ASP A 30 -29.12 6.08 -4.02
CA ASP A 30 -29.00 7.53 -3.85
C ASP A 30 -28.92 8.37 -5.15
N ARG A 31 -28.96 7.74 -6.33
CA ARG A 31 -28.89 8.42 -7.64
C ARG A 31 -30.24 8.91 -8.16
N TYR A 32 -31.32 8.34 -7.67
CA TYR A 32 -32.68 8.69 -8.07
C TYR A 32 -33.51 8.99 -6.83
N ALA A 33 -34.35 10.01 -6.89
CA ALA A 33 -35.30 10.34 -5.85
C ALA A 33 -36.72 10.41 -6.42
N ASN A 34 -37.69 10.29 -5.52
CA ASN A 34 -39.06 10.61 -5.84
C ASN A 34 -39.30 12.08 -5.46
N HIS A 35 -39.60 12.92 -6.45
CA HIS A 35 -39.99 14.29 -6.25
C HIS A 35 -41.39 14.51 -6.80
N ALA A 36 -42.37 14.66 -5.91
CA ALA A 36 -43.78 14.82 -6.23
C ALA A 36 -44.31 13.73 -7.19
N GLY A 37 -43.98 12.47 -6.93
CA GLY A 37 -44.41 11.32 -7.73
C GLY A 37 -43.65 11.15 -9.06
N GLU A 38 -42.56 11.88 -9.25
CA GLU A 38 -41.71 11.81 -10.44
C GLU A 38 -40.31 11.29 -10.06
N LEU A 39 -39.79 10.36 -10.85
CA LEU A 39 -38.44 9.85 -10.67
C LEU A 39 -37.45 10.88 -11.21
N VAL A 40 -36.75 11.56 -10.31
CA VAL A 40 -35.73 12.55 -10.64
C VAL A 40 -34.34 12.00 -10.38
N ARG A 41 -33.38 12.34 -11.23
CA ARG A 41 -31.97 11.98 -11.04
C ARG A 41 -31.30 13.01 -10.14
N LEU A 42 -30.57 12.54 -9.13
CA LEU A 42 -29.88 13.38 -8.15
C LEU A 42 -28.46 13.74 -8.58
N ASP A 43 -27.76 12.82 -9.27
CA ASP A 43 -26.39 13.04 -9.73
C ASP A 43 -26.30 13.23 -11.25
N PRO A 44 -25.79 14.36 -11.76
CA PRO A 44 -25.55 14.58 -13.18
C PRO A 44 -24.33 13.77 -13.66
N LEU A 45 -24.31 13.42 -14.96
CA LEU A 45 -23.11 12.88 -15.61
C LEU A 45 -22.02 13.97 -15.64
N THR A 46 -20.87 13.67 -15.07
CA THR A 46 -19.70 14.56 -15.07
C THR A 46 -18.81 14.22 -16.26
N ILE A 47 -18.47 15.23 -17.07
CA ILE A 47 -17.50 15.14 -18.15
C ILE A 47 -16.30 15.99 -17.72
N ILE A 48 -15.13 15.39 -17.51
CA ILE A 48 -13.92 16.15 -17.15
C ILE A 48 -13.18 16.53 -18.43
N GLN A 49 -12.97 17.83 -18.61
CA GLN A 49 -11.95 18.34 -19.51
C GLN A 49 -10.67 18.52 -18.71
N SER A 50 -9.56 17.97 -19.18
CA SER A 50 -8.25 18.09 -18.51
C SER A 50 -7.87 19.57 -18.37
N GLY A 51 -7.76 20.04 -17.12
CA GLY A 51 -7.44 21.42 -16.75
C GLY A 51 -8.69 22.26 -16.46
N HIS A 52 -9.11 22.26 -15.19
CA HIS A 52 -10.11 23.13 -14.56
C HIS A 52 -10.96 24.02 -15.48
N ASP A 53 -12.14 23.53 -15.87
CA ASP A 53 -13.43 24.22 -15.88
C ASP A 53 -14.52 23.26 -16.37
N VAL A 54 -15.69 23.24 -15.72
CA VAL A 54 -16.85 22.44 -16.15
C VAL A 54 -17.51 23.14 -17.32
N VAL A 55 -17.39 22.59 -18.54
CA VAL A 55 -17.99 23.20 -19.74
C VAL A 55 -19.27 22.47 -20.17
N PRO A 56 -20.38 23.19 -20.41
CA PRO A 56 -21.61 22.61 -20.95
C PRO A 56 -21.37 21.92 -22.29
N PHE A 57 -22.05 20.78 -22.49
CA PHE A 57 -21.90 19.89 -23.65
C PHE A 57 -22.23 20.55 -25.01
N LEU A 58 -22.88 21.72 -25.04
CA LEU A 58 -23.17 22.50 -26.25
C LEU A 58 -22.85 23.99 -26.03
N GLY A 59 -21.83 24.48 -26.72
CA GLY A 59 -21.51 25.90 -26.88
C GLY A 59 -21.06 26.16 -28.31
N GLU A 60 -21.52 27.26 -28.89
CA GLU A 60 -21.33 27.61 -30.30
C GLU A 60 -19.85 27.87 -30.64
N GLY A 61 -19.33 27.25 -31.71
CA GLY A 61 -18.07 27.66 -32.35
C GLY A 61 -16.96 26.61 -32.53
N ALA A 62 -17.19 25.32 -32.27
CA ALA A 62 -16.14 24.29 -32.40
C ALA A 62 -15.90 23.82 -33.84
N SER A 63 -15.44 24.72 -34.71
CA SER A 63 -14.78 24.33 -35.96
C SER A 63 -13.66 25.31 -36.28
N GLU A 64 -12.51 24.73 -36.63
CA GLU A 64 -11.35 25.32 -37.34
C GLU A 64 -10.09 25.59 -36.49
N ASN A 65 -9.03 24.84 -36.83
CA ASN A 65 -7.59 25.01 -36.54
C ASN A 65 -6.97 24.14 -35.43
N TRP A 66 -6.27 23.08 -35.86
CA TRP A 66 -5.42 22.21 -35.04
C TRP A 66 -3.96 22.72 -35.00
N ASP A 67 -3.30 22.66 -33.83
CA ASP A 67 -2.10 23.43 -33.47
C ASP A 67 -0.85 22.61 -33.06
N GLY A 68 -0.84 21.29 -33.27
CA GLY A 68 0.38 20.47 -33.09
C GLY A 68 0.70 20.01 -31.66
N ASP A 69 -0.30 19.93 -30.77
CA ASP A 69 -0.14 19.38 -29.42
C ASP A 69 -0.02 17.84 -29.40
N ILE A 70 1.13 17.34 -28.95
CA ILE A 70 1.48 15.91 -28.85
C ILE A 70 0.80 15.22 -27.66
N ILE A 71 0.49 15.98 -26.60
CA ILE A 71 -0.09 15.46 -25.35
C ILE A 71 -1.63 15.41 -25.42
N LYS A 72 -2.20 16.03 -26.46
CA LYS A 72 -3.65 16.08 -26.74
C LYS A 72 -4.46 16.59 -25.55
N GLY A 73 -4.01 17.67 -24.90
CA GLY A 73 -4.66 18.30 -23.74
C GLY A 73 -6.07 18.87 -24.02
N LYS A 74 -6.52 18.85 -25.28
CA LYS A 74 -7.88 19.22 -25.72
C LYS A 74 -8.85 18.03 -25.84
N ARG A 75 -8.42 16.79 -25.56
CA ARG A 75 -9.30 15.61 -25.63
C ARG A 75 -10.36 15.68 -24.53
N LYS A 76 -11.63 15.68 -24.93
CA LYS A 76 -12.76 15.49 -24.02
C LYS A 76 -12.74 14.04 -23.52
N PHE A 77 -12.36 13.82 -22.26
CA PHE A 77 -12.41 12.51 -21.63
C PHE A 77 -13.71 12.37 -20.84
N VAL A 78 -14.54 11.41 -21.20
CA VAL A 78 -15.75 11.11 -20.44
C VAL A 78 -15.35 10.22 -19.26
N THR A 79 -15.34 10.77 -18.04
CA THR A 79 -14.90 10.04 -16.84
C THR A 79 -15.87 8.98 -16.36
N ALA A 80 -17.07 8.92 -16.94
CA ALA A 80 -18.14 8.02 -16.53
C ALA A 80 -18.70 8.26 -15.13
N VAL A 81 -18.20 9.24 -14.37
CA VAL A 81 -18.72 9.59 -13.05
C VAL A 81 -20.11 10.19 -13.21
N GLY A 82 -21.09 9.66 -12.49
CA GLY A 82 -22.49 10.07 -12.64
C GLY A 82 -23.16 9.46 -13.86
N ALA A 83 -22.53 8.51 -14.58
CA ALA A 83 -23.18 7.76 -15.66
C ALA A 83 -24.32 6.89 -15.15
N GLY A 84 -24.28 6.48 -13.88
CA GLY A 84 -25.17 5.47 -13.35
C GLY A 84 -24.74 4.06 -13.78
N THR A 85 -25.42 3.08 -13.22
CA THR A 85 -25.25 1.67 -13.60
C THR A 85 -26.61 1.04 -13.75
N THR A 86 -26.75 0.21 -14.77
CA THR A 86 -27.81 -0.77 -14.83
C THR A 86 -27.33 -2.09 -14.24
N TYR A 87 -26.02 -2.28 -13.96
CA TYR A 87 -25.45 -3.55 -13.50
C TYR A 87 -26.10 -4.16 -12.24
N PRO A 88 -26.33 -5.49 -12.21
CA PRO A 88 -26.30 -6.47 -13.31
C PRO A 88 -27.59 -6.44 -14.13
N ASP A 89 -27.54 -5.87 -15.34
CA ASP A 89 -28.69 -5.78 -16.25
C ASP A 89 -28.22 -5.91 -17.72
N TYR A 90 -29.14 -6.30 -18.58
CA TYR A 90 -28.97 -6.37 -20.03
C TYR A 90 -29.10 -5.00 -20.69
N LYS A 91 -29.61 -3.99 -19.96
CA LYS A 91 -29.70 -2.62 -20.46
C LYS A 91 -28.29 -2.10 -20.77
N PRO A 92 -28.02 -1.67 -22.02
CA PRO A 92 -26.73 -1.13 -22.41
C PRO A 92 -26.28 0.02 -21.51
N ALA A 93 -24.99 0.31 -21.57
CA ALA A 93 -24.43 1.43 -20.82
C ALA A 93 -25.21 2.71 -21.15
N PRO A 94 -25.59 3.50 -20.13
CA PRO A 94 -26.52 4.63 -20.28
C PRO A 94 -25.99 5.73 -21.22
N PHE A 95 -24.67 5.78 -21.42
CA PHE A 95 -24.03 6.73 -22.31
C PHE A 95 -23.06 6.00 -23.24
N ILE A 96 -23.18 6.32 -24.53
CA ILE A 96 -22.25 5.91 -25.58
C ILE A 96 -21.81 7.19 -26.27
N ALA A 97 -20.52 7.51 -26.18
CA ALA A 97 -19.92 8.62 -26.91
C ALA A 97 -19.07 8.07 -28.05
N SER A 98 -19.20 8.64 -29.24
CA SER A 98 -18.32 8.32 -30.37
C SER A 98 -17.56 9.57 -30.79
N GLN A 99 -16.30 9.39 -31.17
CA GLN A 99 -15.46 10.42 -31.76
C GLN A 99 -14.46 9.76 -32.73
N GLU A 100 -14.13 10.44 -33.82
CA GLU A 100 -13.03 10.02 -34.68
C GLU A 100 -11.71 10.54 -34.10
N VAL A 101 -10.74 9.67 -33.94
CA VAL A 101 -9.41 10.00 -33.42
C VAL A 101 -8.37 9.45 -34.38
N GLU A 102 -7.64 10.35 -35.07
CA GLU A 102 -6.59 9.98 -36.03
C GLU A 102 -7.07 9.00 -37.12
N GLY A 103 -8.31 9.19 -37.61
CA GLY A 103 -8.91 8.32 -38.62
C GLY A 103 -9.46 7.00 -38.07
N VAL A 104 -9.55 6.84 -36.76
CA VAL A 104 -10.12 5.66 -36.08
C VAL A 104 -11.38 6.05 -35.32
N ASP A 105 -12.47 5.31 -35.55
CA ASP A 105 -13.69 5.42 -34.74
C ASP A 105 -13.42 4.98 -33.30
N MET A 106 -13.43 5.93 -32.36
CA MET A 106 -13.38 5.66 -30.93
C MET A 106 -14.80 5.66 -30.38
N VAL A 107 -15.22 4.54 -29.80
CA VAL A 107 -16.50 4.41 -29.09
C VAL A 107 -16.23 4.20 -27.60
N THR A 108 -16.68 5.14 -26.76
CA THR A 108 -16.59 5.06 -25.31
C THR A 108 -17.94 4.64 -24.75
N VAL A 109 -17.98 3.45 -24.15
CA VAL A 109 -19.16 2.87 -23.49
C VAL A 109 -18.97 2.97 -21.98
N VAL A 110 -19.94 3.58 -21.28
CA VAL A 110 -19.72 4.15 -19.94
C VAL A 110 -20.78 3.65 -18.95
N THR A 111 -20.34 2.93 -17.91
CA THR A 111 -21.19 2.43 -16.81
C THR A 111 -20.45 2.51 -15.48
N GLU A 112 -21.16 2.75 -14.38
CA GLU A 112 -20.56 2.71 -13.05
C GLU A 112 -20.42 1.27 -12.55
N GLY A 113 -19.23 0.90 -12.10
CA GLY A 113 -18.96 -0.37 -11.43
C GLY A 113 -19.35 -0.33 -9.96
N ILE A 114 -19.63 -1.49 -9.36
CA ILE A 114 -19.82 -1.61 -7.91
C ILE A 114 -18.47 -2.02 -7.31
N PHE A 115 -18.06 -1.34 -6.24
CA PHE A 115 -16.79 -1.62 -5.54
C PHE A 115 -16.73 -3.00 -4.89
N SER A 116 -17.84 -3.75 -4.77
CA SER A 116 -17.95 -4.99 -3.98
C SER A 116 -16.87 -6.04 -4.23
N TYR A 117 -16.24 -6.08 -5.41
CA TYR A 117 -15.15 -7.01 -5.73
C TYR A 117 -13.77 -6.37 -5.77
N CYS A 118 -13.66 -5.12 -5.33
CA CYS A 118 -12.44 -4.33 -5.34
C CYS A 118 -11.80 -4.31 -3.95
N GLY A 119 -10.52 -4.00 -3.91
CA GLY A 119 -9.76 -3.80 -2.68
C GLY A 119 -8.56 -2.91 -2.91
N VAL A 120 -7.80 -2.68 -1.84
CA VAL A 120 -6.54 -1.94 -1.88
C VAL A 120 -5.45 -2.80 -1.28
N LYS A 121 -4.28 -2.78 -1.90
CA LYS A 121 -3.05 -3.36 -1.38
C LYS A 121 -2.17 -2.21 -0.92
N VAL A 122 -1.76 -2.24 0.35
CA VAL A 122 -0.86 -1.23 0.90
C VAL A 122 0.48 -1.87 1.17
N LYS A 123 1.55 -1.27 0.66
CA LYS A 123 2.94 -1.55 1.03
C LYS A 123 3.41 -0.43 1.95
N ILE A 124 3.98 -0.81 3.10
CA ILE A 124 4.48 0.11 4.12
C ILE A 124 5.95 -0.19 4.32
N ASP A 125 6.81 0.74 3.91
CA ASP A 125 8.26 0.60 4.04
C ASP A 125 8.69 0.92 5.46
N THR A 126 8.71 -0.08 6.34
CA THR A 126 9.10 0.07 7.75
C THR A 126 9.71 -1.22 8.27
N ASP A 127 10.68 -1.06 9.16
CA ASP A 127 11.25 -2.17 9.93
C ASP A 127 10.52 -2.39 11.24
N ARG A 128 9.66 -1.46 11.66
CA ARG A 128 8.89 -1.61 12.89
C ARG A 128 7.86 -2.71 12.73
N HIS A 129 7.65 -3.40 13.84
CA HIS A 129 6.54 -4.32 13.94
C HIS A 129 5.21 -3.55 13.97
N ILE A 130 4.29 -3.88 13.08
CA ILE A 130 2.93 -3.31 13.04
C ILE A 130 1.84 -4.31 13.40
N GLY A 131 2.21 -5.58 13.60
CA GLY A 131 1.29 -6.71 13.74
C GLY A 131 1.81 -7.97 13.07
N HIS A 132 1.28 -9.11 13.47
CA HIS A 132 1.56 -10.41 12.87
C HIS A 132 0.73 -10.63 11.61
N GLU A 133 1.18 -11.56 10.74
CA GLU A 133 0.38 -11.97 9.60
C GLU A 133 -1.00 -12.44 10.05
N ARG A 134 -2.04 -11.98 9.33
CA ARG A 134 -3.47 -12.18 9.59
C ARG A 134 -4.05 -11.35 10.73
N ASP A 135 -3.27 -10.50 11.40
CA ASP A 135 -3.84 -9.54 12.33
C ASP A 135 -4.82 -8.63 11.59
N VAL A 136 -5.97 -8.40 12.22
CA VAL A 136 -7.08 -7.64 11.63
C VAL A 136 -6.73 -6.17 11.61
N VAL A 137 -7.10 -5.50 10.52
CA VAL A 137 -6.96 -4.05 10.36
C VAL A 137 -8.33 -3.41 10.57
N PHE A 138 -8.41 -2.49 11.53
CA PHE A 138 -9.62 -1.78 11.91
C PHE A 138 -9.59 -0.31 11.50
N VAL A 139 -10.74 0.20 11.06
CA VAL A 139 -11.03 1.63 10.93
C VAL A 139 -12.38 1.89 11.59
N ASP A 140 -12.51 2.94 12.40
CA ASP A 140 -13.75 3.27 13.14
C ASP A 140 -14.41 2.08 13.89
N GLY A 141 -13.55 1.17 14.38
CA GLY A 141 -13.92 -0.06 15.08
C GLY A 141 -14.47 -1.18 14.20
N GLU A 142 -14.48 -1.04 12.87
CA GLU A 142 -14.89 -2.09 11.94
C GLU A 142 -13.67 -2.77 11.31
N PRO A 143 -13.69 -4.11 11.13
CA PRO A 143 -12.64 -4.82 10.43
C PRO A 143 -12.75 -4.53 8.93
N ILE A 144 -11.69 -3.99 8.33
CA ILE A 144 -11.67 -3.64 6.90
C ILE A 144 -10.67 -4.46 6.09
N GLY A 145 -9.88 -5.31 6.75
CA GLY A 145 -8.80 -6.05 6.13
C GLY A 145 -7.90 -6.76 7.14
N HIS A 146 -6.71 -7.13 6.69
CA HIS A 146 -5.69 -7.80 7.52
C HIS A 146 -4.26 -7.50 7.05
N VAL A 147 -3.30 -7.70 7.94
CA VAL A 147 -1.87 -7.77 7.62
C VAL A 147 -1.61 -9.03 6.80
N MET A 148 -1.00 -8.89 5.62
CA MET A 148 -0.59 -10.02 4.80
C MET A 148 0.91 -10.30 4.93
N THR A 149 1.39 -11.27 4.16
CA THR A 149 2.81 -11.63 4.13
C THR A 149 3.70 -10.42 3.87
N SER A 150 4.72 -10.25 4.70
CA SER A 150 5.74 -9.23 4.48
C SER A 150 6.62 -9.62 3.30
N GLU A 151 6.81 -8.71 2.35
CA GLU A 151 7.57 -8.95 1.13
C GLU A 151 8.71 -7.95 1.01
N TYR A 152 9.92 -8.47 0.76
CA TYR A 152 11.14 -7.67 0.54
C TYR A 152 11.41 -6.57 1.59
N GLY A 153 11.13 -6.87 2.85
CA GLY A 153 11.40 -5.98 3.98
C GLY A 153 10.26 -5.03 4.34
N SER A 154 9.20 -4.94 3.54
CA SER A 154 8.03 -4.09 3.80
C SER A 154 6.91 -4.84 4.49
N LYS A 155 6.10 -4.11 5.26
CA LYS A 155 4.84 -4.62 5.81
C LYS A 155 3.72 -4.39 4.80
N MET A 156 2.78 -5.33 4.72
CA MET A 156 1.79 -5.37 3.64
C MET A 156 0.38 -5.51 4.21
N LEU A 157 -0.58 -4.74 3.71
CA LEU A 157 -2.00 -4.82 4.12
C LEU A 157 -2.91 -5.18 2.96
N SER A 158 -3.89 -6.04 3.21
CA SER A 158 -4.98 -6.36 2.28
C SER A 158 -6.26 -5.74 2.81
N LEU A 159 -6.78 -4.74 2.13
CA LEU A 159 -7.96 -3.99 2.55
C LEU A 159 -9.10 -4.17 1.55
N GLY A 160 -10.33 -4.23 2.05
CA GLY A 160 -11.52 -4.38 1.23
C GLY A 160 -11.78 -5.81 0.74
N GLY A 161 -12.38 -5.93 -0.44
CA GLY A 161 -12.85 -7.19 -0.98
C GLY A 161 -14.29 -7.54 -0.57
N VAL A 162 -14.79 -8.63 -1.15
CA VAL A 162 -16.22 -9.04 -1.08
C VAL A 162 -16.69 -9.23 0.35
N GLU A 163 -15.88 -9.84 1.20
CA GLU A 163 -16.24 -10.14 2.58
C GLU A 163 -16.45 -8.86 3.39
N HIS A 164 -15.51 -7.91 3.34
CA HIS A 164 -15.62 -6.65 4.07
C HIS A 164 -16.64 -5.68 3.47
N LEU A 165 -16.80 -5.65 2.14
CA LEU A 165 -17.74 -4.74 1.50
C LEU A 165 -19.19 -5.22 1.54
N THR A 166 -19.42 -6.54 1.53
CA THR A 166 -20.79 -7.10 1.39
C THR A 166 -21.10 -8.31 2.27
N GLY A 167 -20.09 -9.00 2.82
CA GLY A 167 -20.29 -10.19 3.64
C GLY A 167 -20.60 -9.90 5.11
N GLY A 168 -20.10 -8.77 5.61
CA GLY A 168 -20.24 -8.34 6.99
C GLY A 168 -21.46 -7.46 7.29
N SER A 169 -21.30 -6.56 8.26
CA SER A 169 -22.37 -5.63 8.64
C SER A 169 -22.52 -4.47 7.66
N LYS A 170 -23.69 -3.79 7.65
CA LYS A 170 -23.86 -2.55 6.86
C LYS A 170 -22.91 -1.44 7.32
N LYS A 171 -22.47 -1.46 8.59
CA LYS A 171 -21.49 -0.48 9.10
C LYS A 171 -20.10 -0.81 8.55
N GLU A 172 -19.69 -2.07 8.65
CA GLU A 172 -18.43 -2.59 8.11
C GLU A 172 -18.26 -2.26 6.62
N GLY A 173 -19.26 -2.58 5.79
CA GLY A 173 -19.18 -2.30 4.36
C GLY A 173 -19.06 -0.81 4.01
N ARG A 174 -19.72 0.07 4.80
CA ARG A 174 -19.60 1.53 4.60
C ARG A 174 -18.24 2.05 5.02
N VAL A 175 -17.75 1.65 6.19
CA VAL A 175 -16.44 2.08 6.70
C VAL A 175 -15.31 1.56 5.80
N THR A 176 -15.40 0.30 5.37
CA THR A 176 -14.49 -0.28 4.38
C THR A 176 -14.48 0.56 3.10
N CYS A 177 -15.65 0.81 2.51
CA CYS A 177 -15.75 1.59 1.26
C CYS A 177 -15.16 3.00 1.42
N ASP A 178 -15.48 3.69 2.52
CA ASP A 178 -14.95 5.02 2.84
C ASP A 178 -13.41 5.02 2.92
N ALA A 179 -12.84 4.09 3.69
CA ALA A 179 -11.39 3.95 3.84
C ALA A 179 -10.70 3.67 2.49
N LEU A 180 -11.25 2.79 1.65
CA LEU A 180 -10.70 2.53 0.31
C LEU A 180 -10.76 3.76 -0.58
N LEU A 181 -11.89 4.49 -0.58
CA LEU A 181 -12.05 5.71 -1.37
C LEU A 181 -11.06 6.79 -0.95
N ARG A 182 -10.89 7.01 0.35
CA ARG A 182 -9.92 7.96 0.90
C ARG A 182 -8.48 7.62 0.47
N LEU A 183 -8.07 6.35 0.63
CA LEU A 183 -6.76 5.90 0.17
C LEU A 183 -6.57 6.07 -1.34
N CYS A 184 -7.58 5.73 -2.15
CA CYS A 184 -7.52 5.91 -3.60
C CYS A 184 -7.50 7.39 -4.02
N ASN A 185 -8.08 8.27 -3.21
CA ASN A 185 -8.00 9.73 -3.37
C ASN A 185 -6.74 10.34 -2.72
N ARG A 186 -5.77 9.51 -2.34
CA ARG A 186 -4.48 9.92 -1.74
C ARG A 186 -4.65 10.66 -0.41
N GLU A 187 -5.73 10.36 0.32
CA GLU A 187 -5.97 10.90 1.66
C GLU A 187 -5.44 9.95 2.73
N ALA A 188 -4.97 10.52 3.85
CA ALA A 188 -4.54 9.75 4.99
C ALA A 188 -5.70 8.98 5.63
N VAL A 189 -5.45 7.72 5.98
CA VAL A 189 -6.37 6.87 6.77
C VAL A 189 -5.64 6.35 8.01
N THR A 190 -6.22 6.63 9.18
CA THR A 190 -5.78 6.06 10.46
C THR A 190 -6.40 4.69 10.65
N MET A 191 -5.57 3.71 10.95
CA MET A 191 -5.93 2.32 11.16
C MET A 191 -5.40 1.82 12.49
N VAL A 192 -6.09 0.85 13.07
CA VAL A 192 -5.59 0.09 14.23
C VAL A 192 -5.40 -1.35 13.79
N ILE A 193 -4.19 -1.87 13.97
CA ILE A 193 -3.84 -3.25 13.61
C ILE A 193 -3.76 -4.09 14.88
N GLY A 194 -4.42 -5.25 14.88
CA GLY A 194 -4.51 -6.12 16.04
C GLY A 194 -5.57 -5.67 17.06
N GLU A 195 -5.66 -6.40 18.17
CA GLU A 195 -6.62 -6.15 19.24
C GLU A 195 -5.93 -6.11 20.63
N LEU A 196 -6.60 -5.49 21.60
CA LEU A 196 -6.22 -5.50 23.03
C LEU A 196 -4.77 -5.05 23.29
N GLU A 197 -3.93 -5.94 23.84
CA GLU A 197 -2.57 -5.63 24.29
C GLU A 197 -1.57 -5.47 23.14
N HIS A 198 -1.95 -5.74 21.89
CA HIS A 198 -1.06 -5.71 20.71
C HIS A 198 -1.60 -4.78 19.60
N ALA A 199 -2.39 -3.77 19.97
CA ALA A 199 -2.90 -2.78 19.02
C ALA A 199 -1.81 -1.80 18.58
N THR A 200 -1.59 -1.69 17.27
CA THR A 200 -0.69 -0.68 16.67
C THR A 200 -1.50 0.31 15.86
N GLU A 201 -1.37 1.60 16.16
CA GLU A 201 -1.94 2.67 15.33
C GLU A 201 -1.01 2.94 14.14
N VAL A 202 -1.57 2.91 12.94
CA VAL A 202 -0.84 3.19 11.70
C VAL A 202 -1.63 4.18 10.85
N ILE A 203 -0.99 5.27 10.44
CA ILE A 203 -1.55 6.23 9.47
C ILE A 203 -0.86 6.01 8.14
N VAL A 204 -1.67 5.76 7.10
CA VAL A 204 -1.21 5.49 5.74
C VAL A 204 -1.75 6.57 4.80
N GLU A 205 -0.88 7.15 3.98
CA GLU A 205 -1.21 8.04 2.87
C GLU A 205 -0.30 7.71 1.67
N ALA A 206 -0.86 7.59 0.48
CA ALA A 206 -0.11 7.22 -0.72
C ALA A 206 1.05 8.21 -0.99
N GLY A 207 2.26 7.70 -1.15
CA GLY A 207 3.45 8.51 -1.43
C GLY A 207 4.02 9.27 -0.23
N LYS A 208 3.50 9.03 0.99
CA LYS A 208 4.02 9.62 2.23
C LYS A 208 4.62 8.56 3.15
N PRO A 209 5.52 8.94 4.06
CA PRO A 209 5.96 8.03 5.12
C PRO A 209 4.80 7.66 6.05
N PRO A 210 4.72 6.40 6.51
CA PRO A 210 3.76 5.98 7.52
C PRO A 210 4.03 6.67 8.86
N ILE A 211 2.97 6.86 9.64
CA ILE A 211 3.07 7.24 11.05
C ILE A 211 2.64 6.04 11.88
N ILE A 212 3.52 5.52 12.73
CA ILE A 212 3.31 4.32 13.54
C ILE A 212 3.37 4.73 15.01
N ASN A 213 2.26 4.56 15.74
CA ASN A 213 2.13 4.99 17.14
C ASN A 213 2.56 6.44 17.37
N GLY A 214 2.24 7.33 16.43
CA GLY A 214 2.60 8.75 16.47
C GLY A 214 4.01 9.09 15.97
N GLU A 215 4.86 8.11 15.66
CA GLU A 215 6.20 8.33 15.13
C GLU A 215 6.21 8.22 13.60
N THR A 216 6.69 9.26 12.92
CA THR A 216 6.86 9.23 11.46
C THR A 216 8.09 8.41 11.09
N GLU A 217 7.90 7.34 10.33
CA GLU A 217 9.00 6.56 9.79
C GLU A 217 9.78 7.38 8.75
N ARG A 218 11.09 7.21 8.70
CA ARG A 218 11.95 8.00 7.82
C ARG A 218 12.68 7.16 6.80
N LEU A 219 13.14 5.98 7.22
CA LEU A 219 14.01 5.12 6.44
C LEU A 219 13.50 3.69 6.47
N MET A 220 13.72 2.98 5.38
CA MET A 220 13.64 1.53 5.30
C MET A 220 15.05 0.96 5.40
N ARG A 221 15.26 -0.16 6.12
CA ARG A 221 16.59 -0.79 6.22
C ARG A 221 17.24 -0.99 4.86
N VAL A 222 18.56 -0.75 4.82
CA VAL A 222 19.42 -1.07 3.68
C VAL A 222 19.46 -2.57 3.37
N GLY A 223 19.15 -3.41 4.36
CA GLY A 223 19.12 -4.85 4.28
C GLY A 223 19.09 -5.48 5.66
N CYS A 224 19.06 -6.81 5.75
CA CYS A 224 19.21 -7.51 7.03
C CYS A 224 20.63 -7.29 7.60
N GLY A 225 20.82 -7.56 8.89
CA GLY A 225 22.11 -7.30 9.56
C GLY A 225 23.32 -8.01 8.91
N SER A 226 23.11 -9.18 8.32
CA SER A 226 24.13 -9.87 7.52
C SER A 226 24.51 -9.13 6.24
N ALA A 227 23.54 -8.52 5.54
CA ALA A 227 23.78 -7.75 4.33
C ALA A 227 24.54 -6.47 4.66
N THR A 228 24.15 -5.77 5.74
CA THR A 228 24.86 -4.57 6.23
C THR A 228 26.31 -4.89 6.55
N ILE A 229 26.61 -6.04 7.18
CA ILE A 229 28.00 -6.48 7.39
C ILE A 229 28.76 -6.70 6.09
N GLY A 230 28.10 -7.26 5.07
CA GLY A 230 28.70 -7.44 3.76
C GLY A 230 29.02 -6.12 3.05
N MET A 231 28.20 -5.09 3.25
CA MET A 231 28.28 -3.80 2.54
C MET A 231 29.25 -2.81 3.20
N PHE A 232 29.28 -2.73 4.52
CA PHE A 232 30.01 -1.69 5.26
C PHE A 232 31.25 -2.14 6.05
N PRO A 233 31.92 -3.28 5.76
CA PRO A 233 33.01 -3.75 6.62
C PRO A 233 34.21 -2.79 6.58
N ARG A 234 34.48 -2.15 5.43
CA ARG A 234 35.64 -1.26 5.21
C ARG A 234 35.61 -0.03 6.11
N GLN A 235 34.44 0.34 6.60
CA GLN A 235 34.19 1.49 7.46
C GLN A 235 34.56 1.17 8.92
N TRP A 236 34.66 -0.10 9.28
CA TRP A 236 34.89 -0.54 10.66
C TRP A 236 36.27 -1.13 10.88
N ILE A 237 36.88 -1.71 9.84
CA ILE A 237 38.23 -2.31 9.91
C ILE A 237 39.24 -1.30 10.45
N GLY A 238 39.98 -1.72 11.48
CA GLY A 238 41.00 -0.92 12.16
C GLY A 238 40.44 0.08 13.18
N LEU A 239 39.14 0.33 13.20
CA LEU A 239 38.48 1.20 14.19
C LEU A 239 37.95 0.42 15.39
N VAL A 240 37.42 -0.78 15.14
CA VAL A 240 36.86 -1.68 16.17
C VAL A 240 37.27 -3.11 15.91
N ASP A 241 37.15 -3.95 16.94
CA ASP A 241 37.57 -5.35 16.90
C ASP A 241 36.40 -6.26 16.49
N ASP A 242 35.15 -5.84 16.73
CA ASP A 242 33.97 -6.52 16.21
C ASP A 242 32.79 -5.55 15.99
N VAL A 243 31.85 -5.97 15.15
CA VAL A 243 30.61 -5.24 14.88
C VAL A 243 29.43 -6.19 14.93
N VAL A 244 28.38 -5.78 15.65
CA VAL A 244 27.09 -6.47 15.66
C VAL A 244 26.05 -5.57 14.99
N VAL A 245 25.49 -6.03 13.88
CA VAL A 245 24.35 -5.34 13.24
C VAL A 245 23.07 -6.02 13.70
N VAL A 246 22.31 -5.31 14.54
CA VAL A 246 21.10 -5.80 15.18
C VAL A 246 19.91 -5.63 14.23
N ASP A 247 19.17 -6.72 14.04
CA ASP A 247 18.03 -6.84 13.13
C ASP A 247 17.10 -7.94 13.66
N ASP A 248 15.80 -7.71 13.59
CA ASP A 248 14.76 -8.65 14.02
C ASP A 248 14.79 -9.97 13.24
N HIS A 249 15.07 -9.87 11.94
CA HIS A 249 15.16 -11.01 11.05
C HIS A 249 16.53 -11.71 11.15
N ILE A 250 17.62 -11.05 10.76
CA ILE A 250 18.98 -11.63 10.78
C ILE A 250 19.97 -10.66 11.38
N THR A 251 20.35 -10.89 12.63
CA THR A 251 21.46 -10.19 13.26
C THR A 251 22.79 -10.71 12.74
N GLY A 252 23.67 -9.77 12.37
CA GLY A 252 25.00 -10.04 11.84
C GLY A 252 26.10 -9.84 12.87
N VAL A 253 27.18 -10.63 12.82
CA VAL A 253 28.40 -10.44 13.63
C VAL A 253 29.65 -10.48 12.75
N LEU A 254 30.44 -9.41 12.72
CA LEU A 254 31.50 -9.20 11.72
C LEU A 254 32.61 -10.25 11.84
N SER A 255 33.16 -10.45 13.04
CA SER A 255 34.30 -11.34 13.27
C SER A 255 34.04 -12.81 12.92
N GLU A 256 32.76 -13.20 12.90
CA GLU A 256 32.33 -14.54 12.51
C GLU A 256 31.84 -14.65 11.07
N HIS A 257 31.35 -13.55 10.49
CA HIS A 257 30.83 -13.51 9.14
C HIS A 257 31.94 -13.77 8.10
N GLU A 258 31.58 -14.34 6.95
CA GLU A 258 32.54 -14.64 5.88
C GLU A 258 33.32 -13.40 5.42
N THR A 259 32.66 -12.24 5.41
CA THR A 259 33.29 -10.93 5.16
C THR A 259 34.40 -10.63 6.15
N GLY A 260 34.16 -10.85 7.45
CA GLY A 260 35.20 -10.65 8.47
C GLY A 260 36.35 -11.64 8.32
N LYS A 261 36.05 -12.90 7.98
CA LYS A 261 37.09 -13.90 7.69
C LYS A 261 37.96 -13.52 6.50
N THR A 262 37.34 -13.05 5.42
CA THR A 262 38.04 -12.59 4.21
C THR A 262 38.90 -11.35 4.46
N LEU A 263 38.52 -10.53 5.45
CA LEU A 263 39.24 -9.32 5.85
C LEU A 263 40.18 -9.55 7.06
N ASP A 264 40.46 -10.80 7.40
CA ASP A 264 41.33 -11.20 8.51
C ASP A 264 40.93 -10.60 9.88
N VAL A 265 39.63 -10.37 10.10
CA VAL A 265 39.10 -9.92 11.39
C VAL A 265 39.29 -11.04 12.42
N PRO A 266 40.03 -10.79 13.53
CA PRO A 266 40.21 -11.78 14.58
C PRO A 266 38.89 -12.18 15.21
N ALA A 267 38.78 -13.43 15.69
CA ALA A 267 37.63 -13.84 16.47
C ALA A 267 37.60 -13.05 17.80
N SER A 268 36.44 -12.47 18.12
CA SER A 268 36.25 -11.68 19.35
C SER A 268 35.88 -12.55 20.56
N GLY A 269 35.52 -13.81 20.34
CA GLY A 269 34.96 -14.66 21.39
C GLY A 269 33.52 -14.29 21.78
N ILE A 270 32.86 -13.41 21.01
CA ILE A 270 31.48 -12.99 21.24
C ILE A 270 30.52 -14.17 21.14
N LYS A 271 29.46 -14.10 21.94
CA LYS A 271 28.35 -15.05 21.90
C LYS A 271 27.05 -14.28 21.75
N ILE A 272 26.21 -14.67 20.79
CA ILE A 272 24.87 -14.10 20.61
C ILE A 272 23.83 -15.05 21.19
N LYS A 273 22.87 -14.51 21.95
CA LYS A 273 21.67 -15.20 22.44
C LYS A 273 20.65 -15.28 21.31
N GLY A 274 20.85 -16.23 20.40
CA GLY A 274 19.91 -16.49 19.31
C GLY A 274 20.22 -17.81 18.61
N ARG A 275 19.43 -18.14 17.59
CA ARG A 275 19.66 -19.34 16.79
C ARG A 275 20.68 -19.05 15.69
N ARG A 276 21.90 -19.55 15.86
CA ARG A 276 22.94 -19.49 14.83
C ARG A 276 22.48 -20.24 13.58
N SER A 277 22.51 -19.55 12.43
CA SER A 277 22.22 -20.14 11.11
C SER A 277 23.50 -20.60 10.43
N THR A 278 24.39 -19.64 10.20
CA THR A 278 25.70 -19.77 9.57
C THR A 278 26.66 -18.86 10.35
N PRO A 279 27.99 -18.98 10.17
CA PRO A 279 28.94 -18.12 10.87
C PRO A 279 28.59 -16.64 10.71
N GLY A 280 28.46 -15.92 11.84
CA GLY A 280 28.10 -14.50 11.85
C GLY A 280 26.65 -14.17 11.52
N ARG A 281 25.75 -15.16 11.39
CA ARG A 281 24.32 -14.95 11.08
C ARG A 281 23.42 -15.61 12.12
N TYR A 282 22.59 -14.82 12.79
CA TYR A 282 21.77 -15.23 13.91
C TYR A 282 20.30 -14.86 13.68
N PHE A 283 19.42 -15.84 13.79
CA PHE A 283 17.96 -15.65 13.81
C PHE A 283 17.46 -15.56 15.25
N GLN A 284 16.29 -14.95 15.44
CA GLN A 284 15.55 -15.01 16.72
C GLN A 284 16.40 -14.56 17.90
N VAL A 285 17.13 -13.45 17.75
CA VAL A 285 17.92 -12.86 18.84
C VAL A 285 17.05 -12.07 19.82
N ALA A 286 15.92 -11.57 19.32
CA ALA A 286 14.91 -10.79 20.01
C ALA A 286 13.57 -10.96 19.26
N GLY A 287 12.45 -10.58 19.89
CA GLY A 287 11.15 -10.55 19.23
C GLY A 287 11.04 -9.33 18.30
N PRO A 288 10.07 -9.29 17.38
CA PRO A 288 9.79 -8.10 16.59
C PRO A 288 9.15 -7.02 17.48
N GLY A 289 9.49 -5.75 17.26
CA GLY A 289 9.00 -4.64 18.06
C GLY A 289 9.33 -3.26 17.47
N THR A 290 9.31 -2.24 18.33
CA THR A 290 9.59 -0.84 17.98
C THR A 290 10.95 -0.34 18.46
N GLY A 291 11.75 -1.22 19.06
CA GLY A 291 13.07 -0.94 19.59
C GLY A 291 14.18 -1.08 18.55
N TRP A 292 15.31 -1.62 18.97
CA TRP A 292 16.54 -1.60 18.19
C TRP A 292 16.48 -2.49 16.96
N GLY A 293 16.68 -1.94 15.75
CA GLY A 293 16.66 -2.72 14.50
C GLY A 293 15.35 -3.49 14.28
N GLY A 294 14.22 -2.90 14.68
CA GLY A 294 12.89 -3.51 14.54
C GLY A 294 12.57 -4.58 15.58
N THR A 295 13.35 -4.68 16.66
CA THR A 295 13.17 -5.68 17.73
C THR A 295 12.37 -5.15 18.93
N ASP A 296 12.04 -6.02 19.87
CA ASP A 296 11.36 -5.69 21.14
C ASP A 296 12.32 -5.24 22.28
N ILE A 297 13.57 -4.88 21.96
CA ILE A 297 14.57 -4.43 22.94
C ILE A 297 15.04 -3.00 22.69
N ASP A 298 15.23 -2.24 23.78
CA ASP A 298 15.85 -0.91 23.72
C ASP A 298 17.37 -0.96 23.92
N ASP A 299 17.86 -1.97 24.65
CA ASP A 299 19.27 -2.16 24.95
C ASP A 299 19.84 -3.31 24.10
N PRO A 300 20.74 -3.02 23.15
CA PRO A 300 21.29 -4.04 22.26
C PRO A 300 22.16 -5.05 23.02
N LEU A 301 22.68 -4.73 24.21
CA LEU A 301 23.47 -5.67 25.01
C LEU A 301 22.66 -6.89 25.48
N LYS A 302 21.32 -6.80 25.51
CA LYS A 302 20.45 -7.92 25.92
C LYS A 302 20.66 -9.16 25.05
N ILE A 303 21.02 -9.00 23.78
CA ILE A 303 21.26 -10.12 22.84
C ILE A 303 22.64 -10.77 23.03
N LEU A 304 23.51 -10.20 23.86
CA LEU A 304 24.85 -10.74 24.08
C LEU A 304 24.84 -11.79 25.20
N GLY A 305 25.53 -12.91 24.95
CA GLY A 305 25.93 -13.88 25.96
C GLY A 305 27.33 -13.58 26.51
N PRO A 306 27.82 -14.38 27.48
CA PRO A 306 29.16 -14.20 28.01
C PRO A 306 30.20 -14.43 26.91
N PHE A 307 31.18 -13.53 26.83
CA PHE A 307 32.34 -13.67 25.95
C PHE A 307 33.22 -14.84 26.38
N ASN A 308 33.86 -15.51 25.42
CA ASN A 308 34.76 -16.61 25.69
C ASN A 308 36.11 -16.08 26.22
N PRO A 309 36.47 -16.33 27.50
CA PRO A 309 37.70 -15.78 28.11
C PRO A 309 39.00 -16.34 27.53
N LYS A 310 38.93 -17.39 26.71
CA LYS A 310 40.10 -17.92 25.98
C LYS A 310 40.41 -17.14 24.70
N VAL A 311 39.49 -16.29 24.25
CA VAL A 311 39.55 -15.59 22.97
C VAL A 311 39.40 -14.09 23.15
N ALA A 312 38.45 -13.65 23.97
CA ALA A 312 38.23 -12.24 24.30
C ALA A 312 39.30 -11.69 25.25
N TRP A 313 39.48 -10.37 25.24
CA TRP A 313 40.45 -9.65 26.07
C TRP A 313 39.84 -8.35 26.63
N GLU A 314 40.38 -7.87 27.75
CA GLU A 314 40.06 -6.54 28.30
C GLU A 314 40.45 -5.45 27.29
N GLY A 315 39.54 -4.51 27.05
CA GLY A 315 39.69 -3.43 26.07
C GLY A 315 39.27 -3.79 24.65
N LEU A 316 38.70 -4.98 24.40
CA LEU A 316 38.09 -5.31 23.11
C LEU A 316 36.99 -4.30 22.76
N ARG A 317 37.09 -3.70 21.58
CA ARG A 317 36.23 -2.63 21.09
C ARG A 317 35.10 -3.18 20.23
N LEU A 318 33.87 -2.98 20.68
CA LEU A 318 32.64 -3.48 20.06
C LEU A 318 31.77 -2.31 19.59
N PHE A 319 31.38 -2.34 18.32
CA PHE A 319 30.36 -1.44 17.78
C PHE A 319 29.05 -2.20 17.54
N MET A 320 27.93 -1.67 18.02
CA MET A 320 26.60 -2.22 17.75
C MET A 320 25.78 -1.17 17.01
N VAL A 321 25.11 -1.57 15.93
CA VAL A 321 24.36 -0.65 15.06
C VAL A 321 23.10 -1.32 14.50
N SER A 322 22.02 -0.57 14.29
CA SER A 322 20.83 -1.06 13.58
C SER A 322 21.07 -1.13 12.06
N THR A 323 20.19 -1.81 11.35
CA THR A 323 20.20 -1.87 9.89
C THR A 323 19.84 -0.54 9.22
N THR A 324 19.24 0.40 9.95
CA THR A 324 18.98 1.77 9.49
C THR A 324 20.11 2.75 9.82
N GLY A 325 21.04 2.38 10.70
CA GLY A 325 22.07 3.29 11.21
C GLY A 325 21.57 4.34 12.20
N GLU A 326 20.26 4.41 12.46
CA GLU A 326 19.66 5.39 13.39
C GLU A 326 19.98 5.10 14.86
N GLN A 327 20.23 3.83 15.19
CA GLN A 327 20.56 3.38 16.53
C GLN A 327 21.96 2.78 16.51
N PHE A 328 22.88 3.32 17.30
CA PHE A 328 24.24 2.80 17.42
C PHE A 328 24.84 3.03 18.81
N GLY A 329 25.79 2.16 19.18
CA GLY A 329 26.48 2.21 20.47
C GLY A 329 27.91 1.65 20.36
N TYR A 330 28.81 2.23 21.15
CA TYR A 330 30.21 1.81 21.23
C TYR A 330 30.52 1.32 22.65
N TYR A 331 31.20 0.19 22.74
CA TYR A 331 31.47 -0.51 23.98
C TYR A 331 32.91 -1.03 24.02
N GLU A 332 33.50 -1.06 25.21
CA GLU A 332 34.78 -1.69 25.46
C GLU A 332 34.63 -2.72 26.57
N LEU A 333 35.21 -3.91 26.41
CA LEU A 333 35.17 -4.92 27.46
C LEU A 333 36.04 -4.49 28.65
N ASP A 334 35.54 -4.64 29.87
CA ASP A 334 36.33 -4.48 31.08
C ASP A 334 37.16 -5.74 31.42
N ALA A 335 37.84 -5.74 32.58
CA ALA A 335 38.62 -6.86 33.09
C ALA A 335 37.79 -8.14 33.32
N ASP A 336 36.48 -8.00 33.55
CA ASP A 336 35.53 -9.11 33.71
C ASP A 336 34.90 -9.53 32.37
N LEU A 337 35.38 -8.95 31.26
CA LEU A 337 34.89 -9.16 29.89
C LEU A 337 33.42 -8.75 29.69
N LEU A 338 32.96 -7.76 30.45
CA LEU A 338 31.64 -7.17 30.31
C LEU A 338 31.72 -5.90 29.46
N PRO A 339 30.81 -5.71 28.49
CA PRO A 339 30.80 -4.53 27.64
C PRO A 339 30.39 -3.29 28.43
N GLN A 340 31.29 -2.32 28.52
CA GLN A 340 31.04 -1.02 29.14
C GLN A 340 30.80 0.03 28.07
N LYS A 341 29.68 0.76 28.16
CA LYS A 341 29.34 1.81 27.19
C LYS A 341 30.37 2.94 27.23
N LYS A 342 30.79 3.39 26.04
CA LYS A 342 31.74 4.49 25.83
C LYS A 342 31.14 5.50 24.86
N ASP A 343 31.75 6.68 24.80
CA ASP A 343 31.41 7.69 23.79
C ASP A 343 31.77 7.18 22.40
N VAL A 344 30.86 7.35 21.44
CA VAL A 344 31.05 6.84 20.08
C VAL A 344 32.08 7.72 19.35
N PRO A 345 33.20 7.18 18.87
CA PRO A 345 34.15 7.92 18.05
C PRO A 345 33.49 8.46 16.77
N GLU A 346 33.88 9.67 16.36
CA GLU A 346 33.31 10.38 15.20
C GLU A 346 33.31 9.54 13.91
N LYS A 347 34.38 8.76 13.68
CA LYS A 347 34.46 7.86 12.51
C LYS A 347 33.43 6.73 12.53
N LEU A 348 33.09 6.21 13.71
CA LEU A 348 32.05 5.18 13.84
C LEU A 348 30.65 5.79 13.70
N ALA A 349 30.42 6.98 14.26
CA ALA A 349 29.19 7.73 14.03
C ALA A 349 28.99 8.03 12.54
N ALA A 350 30.04 8.45 11.82
CA ALA A 350 30.01 8.64 10.38
C ALA A 350 29.70 7.33 9.61
N SER A 351 30.15 6.17 10.11
CA SER A 351 29.80 4.88 9.49
C SER A 351 28.31 4.54 9.65
N ALA A 352 27.69 4.89 10.78
CA ALA A 352 26.25 4.72 10.98
C ALA A 352 25.44 5.69 10.11
N GLN A 353 25.90 6.94 9.98
CA GLN A 353 25.31 7.90 9.05
C GLN A 353 25.40 7.42 7.60
N LEU A 354 26.52 6.82 7.20
CA LEU A 354 26.67 6.25 5.86
C LEU A 354 25.67 5.10 5.62
N ILE A 355 25.38 4.27 6.64
CA ILE A 355 24.31 3.26 6.53
C ILE A 355 22.98 3.96 6.25
N ALA A 356 22.63 4.98 7.04
CA ALA A 356 21.39 5.74 6.87
C ALA A 356 21.29 6.43 5.50
N GLU A 357 22.40 6.93 4.95
CA GLU A 357 22.46 7.52 3.59
C GLU A 357 22.22 6.50 2.47
N ASN A 358 22.44 5.20 2.75
CA ASN A 358 22.18 4.11 1.81
C ASN A 358 20.82 3.43 2.07
N CYS A 359 20.04 3.92 3.04
CA CYS A 359 18.66 3.52 3.25
C CYS A 359 17.75 4.31 2.32
N GLU A 360 16.68 3.67 1.84
CA GLU A 360 15.65 4.35 1.06
C GLU A 360 14.67 5.09 1.99
N PRO A 361 14.07 6.21 1.57
CA PRO A 361 13.01 6.86 2.31
C PRO A 361 11.82 5.92 2.54
N SER A 362 11.29 5.94 3.76
CA SER A 362 10.06 5.21 4.09
C SER A 362 8.87 5.84 3.36
N VAL A 363 8.11 5.02 2.63
CA VAL A 363 6.93 5.43 1.86
C VAL A 363 5.82 4.38 1.97
N CYS A 364 4.58 4.84 1.99
CA CYS A 364 3.40 4.00 1.78
C CYS A 364 3.03 3.99 0.29
N SER A 365 2.98 2.81 -0.32
CA SER A 365 2.40 2.62 -1.65
C SER A 365 0.99 2.06 -1.50
N VAL A 366 0.06 2.59 -2.28
CA VAL A 366 -1.34 2.18 -2.28
C VAL A 366 -1.69 1.76 -3.69
N LEU A 367 -2.04 0.49 -3.87
CA LEU A 367 -2.43 -0.05 -5.16
C LEU A 367 -3.91 -0.42 -5.13
N PHE A 368 -4.67 0.15 -6.06
CA PHE A 368 -6.06 -0.25 -6.27
C PHE A 368 -6.10 -1.59 -6.99
N MET A 369 -6.90 -2.52 -6.47
CA MET A 369 -7.16 -3.83 -7.06
C MET A 369 -8.63 -3.93 -7.46
N GLY A 370 -8.87 -4.15 -8.75
CA GLY A 370 -10.22 -4.27 -9.29
C GLY A 370 -10.27 -5.19 -10.50
N GLY A 371 -11.40 -5.20 -11.20
CA GLY A 371 -11.50 -5.99 -12.42
C GLY A 371 -12.74 -5.70 -13.25
N ALA A 372 -12.67 -6.11 -14.51
CA ALA A 372 -13.78 -6.05 -15.43
C ALA A 372 -14.65 -7.31 -15.30
N GLY A 373 -15.81 -7.14 -14.65
CA GLY A 373 -16.82 -8.18 -14.46
C GLY A 373 -17.43 -8.70 -15.77
N GLY A 374 -18.27 -9.73 -15.68
CA GLY A 374 -18.89 -10.37 -16.85
C GLY A 374 -19.77 -9.42 -17.67
N SER A 375 -20.54 -8.57 -17.00
CA SER A 375 -21.40 -7.56 -17.63
C SER A 375 -20.64 -6.44 -18.33
N LEU A 376 -19.57 -5.93 -17.72
CA LEU A 376 -18.75 -4.87 -18.30
C LEU A 376 -18.17 -5.38 -19.62
N ARG A 377 -17.67 -6.63 -19.61
CA ARG A 377 -17.20 -7.30 -20.82
C ARG A 377 -18.33 -7.57 -21.82
N ALA A 378 -19.51 -7.98 -21.37
CA ALA A 378 -20.67 -8.22 -22.23
C ALA A 378 -21.20 -6.93 -22.89
N GLY A 379 -20.99 -5.76 -22.29
CA GLY A 379 -21.31 -4.47 -22.89
C GLY A 379 -20.43 -4.10 -24.08
N VAL A 380 -19.30 -4.78 -24.26
CA VAL A 380 -18.32 -4.53 -25.34
C VAL A 380 -18.29 -5.67 -26.36
N THR A 381 -18.55 -6.91 -25.95
CA THR A 381 -18.51 -8.09 -26.82
C THR A 381 -19.54 -9.16 -26.44
N GLU A 382 -20.04 -9.90 -27.42
CA GLU A 382 -20.89 -11.08 -27.20
C GLU A 382 -20.13 -12.22 -26.50
N ASN A 383 -18.80 -12.26 -26.61
CA ASN A 383 -17.96 -13.29 -26.00
C ASN A 383 -16.93 -12.68 -25.03
N PRO A 384 -17.27 -12.50 -23.74
CA PRO A 384 -16.37 -11.94 -22.72
C PRO A 384 -15.01 -12.64 -22.59
N VAL A 385 -14.94 -13.93 -22.93
CA VAL A 385 -13.69 -14.70 -22.90
C VAL A 385 -12.76 -14.28 -24.05
N GLN A 386 -13.30 -13.95 -25.22
CA GLN A 386 -12.48 -13.44 -26.33
C GLN A 386 -11.89 -12.06 -26.01
N LEU A 387 -12.65 -11.16 -25.39
CA LEU A 387 -12.09 -9.89 -24.91
C LEU A 387 -10.99 -10.11 -23.87
N THR A 388 -11.19 -11.07 -22.96
CA THR A 388 -10.15 -11.45 -21.99
C THR A 388 -8.89 -11.96 -22.69
N ARG A 389 -9.01 -12.75 -23.77
CA ARG A 389 -7.87 -13.20 -24.58
C ARG A 389 -7.22 -12.04 -25.32
N SER A 390 -8.01 -11.15 -25.93
CA SER A 390 -7.53 -9.95 -26.62
C SER A 390 -6.66 -9.05 -25.74
N VAL A 391 -7.07 -8.86 -24.48
CA VAL A 391 -6.28 -8.13 -23.48
C VAL A 391 -4.96 -8.86 -23.17
N LYS A 392 -5.02 -10.18 -22.95
CA LYS A 392 -3.83 -10.99 -22.63
C LYS A 392 -2.83 -11.10 -23.78
N ASP A 393 -3.34 -11.16 -25.01
CA ASP A 393 -2.55 -11.20 -26.23
C ASP A 393 -2.04 -9.78 -26.61
N ALA A 394 -2.24 -8.79 -25.72
CA ALA A 394 -1.86 -7.38 -25.90
C ALA A 394 -2.45 -6.71 -27.15
N LEU A 395 -3.52 -7.28 -27.70
CA LEU A 395 -4.30 -6.70 -28.80
C LEU A 395 -5.23 -5.58 -28.29
N THR A 396 -5.54 -5.58 -26.99
CA THR A 396 -6.36 -4.57 -26.33
C THR A 396 -5.65 -4.04 -25.10
N HIS A 397 -5.48 -2.72 -25.02
CA HIS A 397 -4.91 -2.04 -23.87
C HIS A 397 -5.99 -1.76 -22.80
N VAL A 398 -5.62 -1.89 -21.53
CA VAL A 398 -6.50 -1.64 -20.38
C VAL A 398 -5.87 -0.56 -19.52
N SER A 399 -6.64 0.48 -19.22
CA SER A 399 -6.29 1.59 -18.34
C SER A 399 -7.37 1.80 -17.27
N CYS A 400 -7.05 2.39 -16.13
CA CYS A 400 -8.03 2.75 -15.09
C CYS A 400 -8.08 4.26 -14.91
N GLY A 401 -9.18 4.91 -15.29
CA GLY A 401 -9.28 6.38 -15.22
C GLY A 401 -8.27 7.12 -16.12
N GLY A 402 -7.61 6.42 -17.04
CA GLY A 402 -6.51 6.93 -17.87
C GLY A 402 -5.10 6.53 -17.38
N ALA A 403 -4.97 6.06 -16.13
CA ALA A 403 -3.73 5.52 -15.60
C ALA A 403 -3.41 4.14 -16.20
N ASP A 404 -2.12 3.85 -16.34
CA ASP A 404 -1.63 2.55 -16.76
C ASP A 404 -2.03 1.48 -15.72
N ALA A 405 -2.48 0.33 -16.20
CA ALA A 405 -2.93 -0.76 -15.34
C ALA A 405 -2.12 -2.03 -15.58
N TYR A 406 -1.61 -2.62 -14.51
CA TYR A 406 -1.05 -3.97 -14.57
C TYR A 406 -2.18 -4.99 -14.61
N VAL A 407 -2.29 -5.74 -15.72
CA VAL A 407 -3.28 -6.81 -15.86
C VAL A 407 -2.76 -8.08 -15.21
N TRP A 408 -3.41 -8.51 -14.13
CA TRP A 408 -3.04 -9.71 -13.39
C TRP A 408 -3.23 -10.98 -14.24
N PRO A 409 -2.27 -11.93 -14.23
CA PRO A 409 -2.41 -13.17 -14.98
C PRO A 409 -3.55 -14.04 -14.43
N GLY A 410 -4.19 -14.83 -15.30
CA GLY A 410 -5.26 -15.75 -14.90
C GLY A 410 -6.61 -15.44 -15.52
N GLY A 411 -7.69 -16.05 -15.05
CA GLY A 411 -9.03 -15.87 -15.63
C GLY A 411 -9.61 -14.48 -15.36
N GLY A 412 -10.37 -13.93 -16.31
CA GLY A 412 -10.91 -12.58 -16.21
C GLY A 412 -9.90 -11.48 -16.56
N ILE A 413 -10.29 -10.23 -16.32
CA ILE A 413 -9.43 -9.06 -16.48
C ILE A 413 -9.39 -8.40 -15.10
N THR A 414 -8.40 -8.80 -14.31
CA THR A 414 -8.11 -8.19 -13.01
C THR A 414 -6.99 -7.19 -13.22
N VAL A 415 -7.12 -6.01 -12.62
CA VAL A 415 -6.18 -4.91 -12.76
C VAL A 415 -5.65 -4.48 -11.41
N MET A 416 -4.37 -4.11 -11.40
CA MET A 416 -3.68 -3.45 -10.31
C MET A 416 -3.19 -2.10 -10.83
N VAL A 417 -3.45 -1.03 -10.09
CA VAL A 417 -3.17 0.35 -10.51
C VAL A 417 -2.54 1.11 -9.35
N ASP A 418 -1.45 1.84 -9.59
CA ASP A 418 -0.90 2.76 -8.61
C ASP A 418 -1.81 3.98 -8.51
N VAL A 419 -2.21 4.36 -7.29
CA VAL A 419 -3.09 5.51 -7.09
C VAL A 419 -2.36 6.84 -7.30
N LEU A 420 -1.03 6.83 -7.42
CA LEU A 420 -0.21 8.01 -7.71
C LEU A 420 -0.09 8.34 -9.20
N ASP A 421 -0.36 7.37 -10.08
CA ASP A 421 -0.58 7.60 -11.51
C ASP A 421 -1.90 8.37 -11.74
#